data_AF-A0A150MCE9-F1
#
_entry.id   AF-A0A150MCE9-F1
#
_cell.length_a   1.000
_cell.length_b   1.000
_cell.length_c   1.000
_cell.angle_alpha   90.00
_cell.angle_beta   90.00
_cell.angle_gamma   90.00
#
_symmetry.space_group_name_H-M   'P 1'
#
loop_
_entity.id
_entity.type
_entity.pdbx_description
1 polymer ?
#
loop_
_entity_poly.entity_id
_entity_poly.type
_entity_poly.pdbx_seq_one_letter_code
_entity_poly.pdbx_strand_id
1 'polypeptide(L)' 'MASLKRLLIGKPMETKRLKHEKLPKWKALAVFSSDALSSVAYATEEILLVLALLGTSVFFYSLPIAVAILVLLLLVT' A
#
# COMPACT_ATOMS: atom_id res chain seq x y z
N MET A 1 -30.33 -2.93 18.56
CA MET A 1 -29.39 -3.26 17.45
C MET A 1 -27.93 -3.35 17.85
N ALA A 2 -27.40 -2.51 18.75
CA ALA A 2 -25.97 -2.51 19.10
C ALA A 2 -25.44 -3.82 19.74
N SER A 3 -26.22 -4.50 20.60
CA SER A 3 -25.76 -5.74 21.26
C SER A 3 -25.53 -6.91 20.31
N LEU A 4 -26.37 -7.06 19.27
CA LEU A 4 -26.25 -8.18 18.32
C LEU A 4 -24.97 -8.05 17.48
N LYS A 5 -24.65 -6.83 17.02
CA LYS A 5 -23.42 -6.53 16.30
C LYS A 5 -22.17 -6.74 17.16
N ARG A 6 -22.27 -6.44 18.46
CA ARG A 6 -21.19 -6.63 19.44
C ARG A 6 -20.94 -8.10 19.78
N LEU A 7 -21.96 -8.95 19.71
CA LEU A 7 -21.85 -10.39 19.88
C LEU A 7 -21.20 -11.06 18.64
N LEU A 8 -21.55 -10.60 17.43
CA LEU A 8 -21.04 -11.17 16.18
C LEU A 8 -19.63 -10.68 15.79
N ILE A 9 -19.32 -9.39 16.01
CA ILE A 9 -18.07 -8.77 15.54
C ILE A 9 -17.07 -8.54 16.68
N GLY A 10 -17.54 -8.52 17.94
CA GLY A 10 -16.71 -8.26 19.11
C GLY A 10 -16.63 -6.78 19.50
N LYS A 11 -15.86 -6.50 20.56
CA LYS A 11 -15.69 -5.15 21.13
C LYS A 11 -14.64 -4.39 20.30
N PRO A 12 -14.88 -3.12 19.90
CA PRO A 12 -13.88 -2.33 19.21
C PRO A 12 -12.62 -2.23 20.06
N MET A 13 -11.45 -2.46 19.47
CA MET A 13 -10.17 -2.36 20.16
C MET A 13 -9.87 -0.89 20.46
N GLU A 14 -9.62 -0.56 21.73
CA GLU A 14 -9.23 0.79 22.10
C GLU A 14 -7.91 1.19 21.42
N THR A 15 -7.92 2.32 20.72
CA THR A 15 -6.79 2.88 19.95
C THR A 15 -5.52 3.05 20.78
N LYS A 16 -5.62 3.19 22.11
CA LYS A 16 -4.46 3.26 23.02
C LYS A 16 -3.72 1.93 23.20
N ARG A 17 -4.41 0.79 23.02
CA ARG A 17 -3.83 -0.56 23.15
C ARG A 17 -3.12 -1.03 21.88
N LEU A 18 -3.54 -0.54 20.71
CA LEU A 18 -2.94 -0.86 19.40
C LEU A 18 -1.49 -0.38 19.26
N LYS A 19 -1.06 0.67 19.97
CA LYS A 19 0.33 1.16 19.92
C LYS A 19 1.35 0.22 20.57
N HIS A 20 0.92 -0.67 21.46
CA HIS A 20 1.82 -1.56 22.21
C HIS A 20 1.85 -2.99 21.68
N GLU A 21 0.90 -3.38 20.82
CA GLU A 21 0.95 -4.66 20.12
C GLU A 21 1.72 -4.47 18.80
N LYS A 22 3.04 -4.69 18.85
CA LYS A 22 3.82 -4.84 17.61
C LYS A 22 3.23 -6.01 16.83
N LEU A 23 2.73 -5.73 15.62
CA LEU A 23 2.25 -6.78 14.73
C LEU A 23 3.36 -7.81 14.54
N PRO A 24 3.11 -9.11 14.76
CA PRO A 24 4.09 -10.13 14.45
C PRO A 24 4.42 -10.04 12.96
N LYS A 25 5.69 -10.29 12.61
CA LYS A 25 6.26 -10.00 11.28
C LYS A 25 5.38 -10.45 10.12
N TRP A 26 4.73 -11.61 10.22
CA TRP A 26 3.82 -12.14 9.18
C TRP A 26 2.55 -11.31 8.98
N LYS A 27 1.93 -10.78 10.05
CA LYS A 27 0.77 -9.88 9.93
C LYS A 27 1.19 -8.53 9.40
N ALA A 28 2.34 -8.03 9.86
CA ALA A 28 2.91 -6.78 9.36
C ALA A 28 3.18 -6.89 7.85
N LEU A 29 3.84 -7.97 7.42
CA LEU A 29 4.11 -8.24 6.00
C LEU A 29 2.82 -8.30 5.18
N ALA A 30 1.79 -9.03 5.65
CA ALA A 30 0.51 -9.11 4.93
C ALA A 30 -0.18 -7.75 4.76
N VAL A 31 -0.13 -6.89 5.79
CA VAL A 31 -0.70 -5.54 5.73
C VAL A 31 0.11 -4.65 4.77
N PHE A 32 1.43 -4.65 4.87
CA PHE A 32 2.28 -3.85 3.96
C PHE A 32 2.22 -4.34 2.51
N SER A 33 2.13 -5.65 2.28
CA SER A 33 1.92 -6.22 0.95
C SER A 33 0.58 -5.80 0.36
N SER A 34 -0.50 -5.71 1.16
CA SER A 34 -1.80 -5.26 0.67
C SER A 34 -1.79 -3.81 0.20
N ASP A 35 -1.02 -2.95 0.88
CA ASP A 35 -0.84 -1.54 0.52
C ASP A 35 -0.01 -1.42 -0.77
N ALA A 36 1.14 -2.09 -0.83
CA ALA A 36 2.02 -2.09 -2.00
C ALA A 36 1.36 -2.69 -3.26
N LEU A 37 0.64 -3.81 -3.13
CA LEU A 37 -0.04 -4.46 -4.25
C LEU A 37 -1.14 -3.54 -4.84
N SER A 38 -1.87 -2.83 -3.99
CA SER A 38 -2.90 -1.88 -4.43
C SER A 38 -2.31 -0.69 -5.19
N SER A 39 -1.12 -0.20 -4.80
CA SER A 39 -0.46 0.90 -5.50
C SER A 39 0.18 0.45 -6.82
N VAL A 40 0.80 -0.73 -6.87
CA VAL A 40 1.48 -1.24 -8.07
C VAL A 40 0.50 -1.60 -9.20
N ALA A 41 -0.73 -2.02 -8.85
CA ALA A 41 -1.77 -2.35 -9.83
C ALA A 41 -2.09 -1.19 -10.79
N TYR A 42 -2.03 0.05 -10.30
CA TYR A 42 -2.31 1.25 -11.10
C TYR A 42 -1.05 2.06 -11.47
N ALA A 43 0.10 1.77 -10.85
CA ALA A 43 1.30 2.57 -10.99
C ALA A 43 1.78 2.72 -12.45
N THR A 44 1.66 1.66 -13.26
CA THR A 44 2.11 1.71 -14.66
C THR A 44 1.27 2.66 -15.51
N GLU A 45 -0.06 2.60 -15.37
CA GLU A 45 -0.97 3.52 -16.07
C GLU A 45 -0.77 4.96 -15.61
N GLU A 46 -0.65 5.20 -14.30
CA GLU A 46 -0.44 6.55 -13.75
C GLU A 46 0.88 7.18 -14.25
N ILE A 47 1.98 6.40 -14.30
CA ILE A 47 3.26 6.87 -14.85
C ILE A 47 3.10 7.27 -16.30
N LEU A 48 2.47 6.43 -17.12
CA LEU A 48 2.30 6.69 -18.56
C LEU A 48 1.36 7.86 -18.81
N LEU A 49 0.30 8.01 -18.02
CA LEU A 49 -0.65 9.11 -18.13
C LEU A 49 0.00 10.45 -17.80
N VAL A 50 0.78 10.52 -16.71
CA VAL A 50 1.53 11.73 -16.35
C VAL A 50 2.59 12.07 -17.41
N LEU A 51 3.33 11.08 -17.91
CA LEU A 51 4.30 11.30 -18.97
C LEU A 51 3.62 11.72 -20.29
N ALA A 52 2.45 11.18 -20.62
CA ALA A 52 1.66 11.58 -21.78
C ALA A 52 1.26 13.05 -21.75
N LEU A 53 0.93 13.58 -20.56
CA LEU A 53 0.66 15.02 -20.37
C LEU A 53 1.91 15.89 -20.61
N LEU A 54 3.10 15.37 -20.29
CA LEU A 54 4.39 16.06 -20.49
C LEU A 54 4.94 15.91 -21.92
N GLY A 55 4.49 14.90 -22.67
CA GLY A 55 4.84 14.66 -24.07
C GLY A 55 5.56 13.33 -24.32
N THR A 56 5.58 12.89 -25.58
CA THR A 56 6.14 11.57 -25.95
C THR A 56 7.65 11.46 -25.80
N SER A 57 8.38 12.58 -25.83
CA SER A 57 9.85 12.61 -25.65
C SER A 57 10.30 12.19 -24.25
N VAL A 58 9.41 12.20 -23.25
CA VAL A 58 9.73 11.84 -21.86
C VAL A 58 9.32 10.41 -21.50
N PHE A 59 8.82 9.60 -22.44
CA PHE A 59 8.35 8.24 -22.13
C PHE A 59 9.47 7.31 -21.66
N PHE A 60 10.71 7.60 -22.07
CA PHE A 60 11.89 6.89 -21.60
C PHE A 60 12.12 7.02 -20.08
N TYR A 61 11.51 8.01 -19.41
CA TYR A 61 11.54 8.12 -17.95
C TYR A 61 10.68 7.08 -17.22
N SER A 62 9.78 6.37 -17.92
CA SER A 62 8.98 5.29 -17.32
C SER A 62 9.86 4.19 -16.71
N LEU A 63 10.95 3.81 -17.40
CA LEU A 63 11.88 2.77 -16.94
C LEU A 63 12.66 3.17 -15.68
N PRO A 64 13.34 4.33 -15.59
CA PRO A 64 14.02 4.75 -14.38
C PRO A 64 13.07 5.01 -13.21
N ILE A 65 11.83 5.49 -13.47
CA ILE A 65 10.80 5.61 -12.42
C ILE A 65 10.42 4.22 -11.88
N ALA A 66 10.19 3.24 -12.76
CA ALA A 66 9.89 1.87 -12.35
C ALA A 66 11.03 1.25 -11.52
N VAL A 67 12.29 1.47 -11.91
CA VAL A 67 13.46 1.02 -11.14
C VAL A 67 13.53 1.70 -9.77
N ALA A 68 13.27 2.99 -9.68
CA ALA A 68 13.23 3.71 -8.40
C ALA A 68 12.15 3.15 -7.46
N ILE A 69 10.96 2.84 -7.99
CA ILE A 69 9.88 2.21 -7.22
C ILE A 69 10.29 0.81 -6.75
N LEU A 70 10.92 -0.01 -7.62
CA LEU A 70 11.42 -1.34 -7.24
C LEU A 70 12.44 -1.25 -6.09
N VAL A 71 13.38 -0.31 -6.14
CA VAL A 71 14.35 -0.09 -5.06
C VAL A 71 13.64 0.31 -3.76
N LEU A 72 12.64 1.19 -3.84
CA LEU A 72 11.87 1.60 -2.68
C LEU A 72 11.10 0.42 -2.06
N LEU A 73 10.48 -0.43 -2.87
CA LEU A 73 9.77 -1.62 -2.39
C LEU A 73 10.73 -2.63 -1.73
N LEU A 74 11.93 -2.83 -2.30
CA LEU A 74 12.97 -3.67 -1.70
C LEU A 74 13.45 -3.16 -0.33
N LEU A 75 13.45 -1.85 -0.11
CA LEU A 75 13.83 -1.26 1.18
C LEU A 75 12.73 -1.35 2.24
N VAL A 76 11.46 -1.34 1.81
CA VAL A 76 10.29 -1.34 2.70
C VAL A 76 9.85 -2.75 3.10
N THR A 77 10.08 -3.75 2.25
CA THR A 77 9.70 -5.15 2.47
C THR A 77 10.67 -5.86 3.41
#